data_AF-A0A7Z2ZH21-F1
#
_entry.id   AF-A0A7Z2ZH21-F1
#
_cell.length_a   1.000
_cell.length_b   1.000
_cell.length_c   1.000
_cell.angle_alpha   90.00
_cell.angle_beta   90.00
_cell.angle_gamma   90.00
#
_symmetry.space_group_name_H-M   'P 1'
#
loop_
_entity.id
_entity.type
_entity.pdbx_description
1 polymer ?
#
loop_
_entity_poly.entity_id
_entity_poly.type
_entity_poly.pdbx_seq_one_letter_code
_entity_poly.pdbx_strand_id
1 'polypeptide(L)'
;MNSRNEQLRQQILRIAEQERPALEDVIARLPAIADRPVFLVAPESYIGMAHGLRVVAGLRHVVAAIDDQSIHLDRIHGAPRWSSHEFLARAGQYADAIAIDFSCSERGRAFATNLCTSAGIEQLSVAPSVDPLIPSFEQRPLFLLQPRSGLGNIYGPQLVQRPSHVIAAIDDQPSDDDIVHGVPRWSSHQFIEQAAQHSQALAIDFSYSPGELGLTRELCEQAGIERVDACLAVAHCGLVAVYEPAQVYRQRTLLRLDEFLRFADRLDDDLSVFTLYSNLLFRLTYDSSLLLDCWATPINEYFSEYADSSTFQLGQREHFCDGGAFQGPIVRKFLEASRFRYESITAFEPDGINFQKLEGIASAIPLPPHNFKTIRKAISNEHTTLRFEETGTVSSHVSPGGGISVATTCLDDELEKLTFLKLDIEGFEARALEGASHLIRSQRPRMAICVYHYAQDLLDIVEQLDKLVDGYHFRLRQHSPGHYYDLVLYASPVAGAAPPPWAE
;
A
#
# COMPACT_ATOMS: atom_id res chain seq x y z
N MET A 1 25.56 -20.97 9.80
CA MET A 1 24.55 -19.97 10.21
C MET A 1 23.76 -19.61 8.97
N ASN A 2 22.43 -19.62 9.02
CA ASN A 2 21.60 -19.22 7.87
C ASN A 2 21.85 -17.74 7.55
N SER A 3 21.86 -17.36 6.27
CA SER A 3 21.96 -15.95 5.85
C SER A 3 20.76 -15.15 6.40
N ARG A 4 20.89 -13.83 6.52
CA ARG A 4 19.80 -12.94 6.99
C ARG A 4 18.53 -13.14 6.16
N ASN A 5 18.67 -13.29 4.84
CA ASN A 5 17.56 -13.58 3.92
C ASN A 5 16.87 -14.91 4.23
N GLU A 6 17.63 -15.96 4.49
CA GLU A 6 17.05 -17.27 4.84
C GLU A 6 16.32 -17.23 6.19
N GLN A 7 16.81 -16.44 7.17
CA GLN A 7 16.12 -16.26 8.44
C GLN A 7 14.75 -15.59 8.26
N LEU A 8 14.68 -14.50 7.48
CA LEU A 8 13.41 -13.83 7.16
C LEU A 8 12.46 -14.76 6.42
N ARG A 9 12.96 -15.47 5.40
CA ARG A 9 12.17 -16.44 4.62
C ARG A 9 11.52 -17.51 5.52
N GLN A 10 12.29 -18.06 6.47
CA GLN A 10 11.77 -19.07 7.39
C GLN A 10 10.73 -18.51 8.37
N GLN A 11 10.84 -17.24 8.78
CA GLN A 11 9.82 -16.60 9.61
C GLN A 11 8.52 -16.38 8.81
N ILE A 12 8.62 -15.90 7.58
CA ILE A 12 7.49 -15.74 6.66
C ILE A 12 6.75 -17.07 6.46
N LEU A 13 7.48 -18.14 6.11
CA LEU A 13 6.89 -19.46 5.91
C LEU A 13 6.24 -20.02 7.17
N ARG A 14 6.81 -19.76 8.35
CA ARG A 14 6.22 -20.18 9.62
C ARG A 14 4.88 -19.49 9.87
N ILE A 15 4.81 -18.17 9.68
CA ILE A 15 3.56 -17.41 9.82
C ILE A 15 2.52 -17.93 8.81
N ALA A 16 2.93 -18.12 7.56
CA ALA A 16 2.05 -18.60 6.50
C ALA A 16 1.50 -20.01 6.77
N GLU A 17 2.31 -20.92 7.34
CA GLU A 17 1.84 -22.25 7.72
C GLU A 17 0.88 -22.20 8.92
N GLN A 18 1.16 -21.35 9.91
CA GLN A 18 0.28 -21.16 11.07
C GLN A 18 -1.08 -20.55 10.69
N GLU A 19 -1.09 -19.64 9.71
CA GLU A 19 -2.29 -18.98 9.22
C GLU A 19 -2.86 -19.65 7.97
N ARG A 20 -2.34 -20.82 7.56
CA ARG A 20 -2.90 -21.55 6.43
C ARG A 20 -4.37 -21.80 6.73
N PRO A 21 -5.30 -21.28 5.89
CA PRO A 21 -6.70 -21.35 6.22
C PRO A 21 -7.19 -22.80 6.12
N ALA A 22 -7.41 -23.43 7.28
CA ALA A 22 -7.99 -24.77 7.39
C ALA A 22 -9.52 -24.67 7.40
N LEU A 23 -10.17 -25.37 6.48
CA LEU A 23 -11.63 -25.32 6.26
C LEU A 23 -12.26 -26.71 6.12
N GLU A 24 -11.53 -27.77 6.49
CA GLU A 24 -11.94 -29.16 6.27
C GLU A 24 -13.26 -29.49 6.97
N ASP A 25 -13.43 -29.03 8.21
CA ASP A 25 -14.67 -29.21 8.99
C ASP A 25 -15.86 -28.46 8.40
N VAL A 26 -15.63 -27.30 7.78
CA VAL A 26 -16.68 -26.52 7.13
C VAL A 26 -17.09 -27.17 5.81
N ILE A 27 -16.11 -27.61 5.02
CA ILE A 27 -16.36 -28.28 3.74
C ILE A 27 -17.16 -29.56 3.98
N ALA A 28 -16.89 -30.27 5.07
CA ALA A 28 -17.69 -31.43 5.49
C ALA A 28 -19.16 -31.08 5.77
N ARG A 29 -19.49 -29.83 6.11
CA ARG A 29 -20.87 -29.36 6.38
C ARG A 29 -21.59 -28.85 5.14
N LEU A 30 -20.89 -28.53 4.05
CA LEU A 30 -21.49 -28.01 2.81
C LEU A 30 -22.61 -28.91 2.24
N PRO A 31 -22.51 -30.25 2.23
CA PRO A 31 -23.58 -31.11 1.72
C PRO A 31 -24.93 -30.91 2.42
N ALA A 32 -24.94 -30.52 3.70
CA ALA A 32 -26.17 -30.31 4.46
C ALA A 32 -26.93 -29.03 4.07
N ILE A 33 -26.24 -28.08 3.41
CA ILE A 33 -26.79 -26.78 3.01
C ILE A 33 -26.73 -26.55 1.50
N ALA A 34 -26.27 -27.53 0.72
CA ALA A 34 -25.99 -27.38 -0.71
C ALA A 34 -27.21 -26.96 -1.55
N ASP A 35 -28.41 -27.36 -1.13
CA ASP A 35 -29.68 -27.06 -1.80
C ASP A 35 -30.36 -25.76 -1.30
N ARG A 36 -29.85 -25.14 -0.22
CA ARG A 36 -30.40 -23.90 0.33
C ARG A 36 -29.96 -22.68 -0.50
N PRO A 37 -30.73 -21.59 -0.55
CA PRO A 37 -30.23 -20.31 -1.06
C PRO A 37 -29.11 -19.79 -0.16
N VAL A 38 -27.93 -19.53 -0.73
CA VAL A 38 -26.74 -19.14 0.03
C VAL A 38 -26.33 -17.71 -0.29
N PHE A 39 -26.04 -16.94 0.75
CA PHE A 39 -25.34 -15.66 0.68
C PHE A 39 -23.89 -15.82 1.16
N LEU A 40 -22.95 -15.15 0.51
CA LEU A 40 -21.55 -15.11 0.98
C LEU A 40 -21.32 -13.78 1.71
N VAL A 41 -20.91 -13.80 2.97
CA VAL A 41 -20.62 -12.61 3.78
C VAL A 41 -19.11 -12.49 3.98
N ALA A 42 -18.58 -11.28 3.81
CA ALA A 42 -17.14 -11.00 3.75
C ALA A 42 -16.40 -11.87 2.72
N PRO A 43 -16.92 -12.02 1.48
CA PRO A 43 -16.38 -12.95 0.48
C PRO A 43 -14.94 -12.60 0.08
N GLU A 44 -14.50 -11.36 0.25
CA GLU A 44 -13.14 -10.92 -0.06
C GLU A 44 -12.19 -10.93 1.14
N SER A 45 -12.61 -11.47 2.29
CA SER A 45 -11.66 -11.77 3.36
C SER A 45 -10.61 -12.78 2.88
N TYR A 46 -9.48 -12.89 3.58
CA TYR A 46 -8.46 -13.90 3.29
C TYR A 46 -9.04 -15.32 3.12
N ILE A 47 -9.94 -15.72 4.02
CA ILE A 47 -10.59 -17.03 3.97
C ILE A 47 -11.50 -17.13 2.74
N GLY A 48 -12.27 -16.06 2.46
CA GLY A 48 -13.14 -15.99 1.31
C GLY A 48 -12.39 -16.02 -0.02
N MET A 49 -11.27 -15.33 -0.15
CA MET A 49 -10.44 -15.37 -1.36
C MET A 49 -9.72 -16.70 -1.53
N ALA A 50 -9.21 -17.30 -0.44
CA ALA A 50 -8.49 -18.56 -0.50
C ALA A 50 -9.41 -19.75 -0.83
N HIS A 51 -10.66 -19.74 -0.34
CA HIS A 51 -11.54 -20.91 -0.40
C HIS A 51 -12.93 -20.66 -0.97
N GLY A 52 -13.33 -19.41 -1.20
CA GLY A 52 -14.68 -19.03 -1.63
C GLY A 52 -15.11 -19.75 -2.90
N LEU A 53 -14.26 -19.80 -3.93
CA LEU A 53 -14.55 -20.55 -5.15
C LEU A 53 -14.78 -22.05 -4.89
N ARG A 54 -13.98 -22.67 -4.02
CA ARG A 54 -14.12 -24.07 -3.64
C ARG A 54 -15.40 -24.31 -2.84
N VAL A 55 -15.76 -23.39 -1.94
CA VAL A 55 -17.03 -23.41 -1.21
C VAL A 55 -18.21 -23.30 -2.16
N VAL A 56 -18.19 -22.30 -3.06
CA VAL A 56 -19.24 -22.07 -4.07
C VAL A 56 -19.41 -23.27 -4.99
N ALA A 57 -18.32 -23.93 -5.41
CA ALA A 57 -18.38 -25.13 -6.25
C ALA A 57 -19.16 -26.31 -5.59
N GLY A 58 -19.27 -26.33 -4.26
CA GLY A 58 -20.04 -27.31 -3.51
C GLY A 58 -21.51 -26.96 -3.31
N LEU A 59 -21.97 -25.78 -3.76
CA LEU A 59 -23.32 -25.26 -3.54
C LEU A 59 -24.10 -25.21 -4.86
N ARG A 60 -25.42 -25.43 -4.79
CA ARG A 60 -26.27 -25.40 -5.99
C ARG A 60 -26.89 -24.03 -6.26
N HIS A 61 -27.09 -23.23 -5.21
CA HIS A 61 -27.75 -21.94 -5.34
C HIS A 61 -27.07 -20.85 -4.48
N VAL A 62 -26.09 -20.17 -5.06
CA VAL A 62 -25.51 -18.97 -4.46
C VAL A 62 -26.26 -17.75 -5.00
N VAL A 63 -26.95 -17.04 -4.11
CA VAL A 63 -27.82 -15.91 -4.43
C VAL A 63 -26.99 -14.66 -4.70
N ALA A 64 -26.12 -14.30 -3.75
CA ALA A 64 -25.28 -13.11 -3.85
C ALA A 64 -24.06 -13.20 -2.92
N ALA A 65 -23.03 -12.45 -3.26
CA ALA A 65 -21.87 -12.17 -2.43
C ALA A 65 -21.98 -10.74 -1.88
N ILE A 66 -21.93 -10.59 -0.57
CA ILE A 66 -22.23 -9.34 0.13
C ILE A 66 -20.93 -8.60 0.39
N ASP A 67 -20.74 -7.48 -0.31
CA ASP A 67 -19.55 -6.66 -0.22
C ASP A 67 -19.86 -5.19 -0.56
N ASP A 68 -19.39 -4.27 0.27
CA ASP A 68 -19.59 -2.83 0.13
C ASP A 68 -18.36 -2.09 -0.45
N GLN A 69 -17.23 -2.78 -0.63
CA GLN A 69 -15.94 -2.15 -0.93
C GLN A 69 -15.57 -2.25 -2.42
N SER A 70 -15.72 -3.44 -2.99
CA SER A 70 -15.41 -3.75 -4.39
C SER A 70 -16.56 -3.41 -5.31
N ILE A 71 -16.97 -2.14 -5.29
CA ILE A 71 -18.06 -1.59 -6.10
C ILE A 71 -17.83 -1.69 -7.62
N HIS A 72 -16.58 -1.91 -8.03
CA HIS A 72 -16.18 -2.10 -9.41
C HIS A 72 -16.40 -3.54 -9.92
N LEU A 73 -16.74 -4.48 -9.03
CA LEU A 73 -17.02 -5.87 -9.37
C LEU A 73 -18.55 -6.11 -9.42
N ASP A 74 -19.02 -6.64 -10.55
CA ASP A 74 -20.41 -7.12 -10.67
C ASP A 74 -20.61 -8.48 -10.00
N ARG A 75 -19.53 -9.26 -9.82
CA ARG A 75 -19.56 -10.60 -9.27
C ARG A 75 -18.34 -10.87 -8.39
N ILE A 76 -18.53 -11.65 -7.33
CA ILE A 76 -17.47 -12.15 -6.45
C ILE A 76 -17.67 -13.67 -6.28
N HIS A 77 -16.60 -14.44 -6.45
CA HIS A 77 -16.63 -15.93 -6.49
C HIS A 77 -17.67 -16.50 -7.46
N GLY A 78 -17.95 -15.77 -8.54
CA GLY A 78 -18.95 -16.15 -9.52
C GLY A 78 -20.39 -15.88 -9.11
N ALA A 79 -20.68 -15.29 -7.94
CA ALA A 79 -22.02 -14.85 -7.53
C ALA A 79 -22.21 -13.34 -7.74
N PRO A 80 -23.43 -12.83 -7.99
CA PRO A 80 -23.69 -11.38 -8.08
C PRO A 80 -23.25 -10.65 -6.81
N ARG A 81 -22.59 -9.49 -6.95
CA ARG A 81 -22.24 -8.64 -5.80
C ARG A 81 -23.45 -7.83 -5.36
N TRP A 82 -23.79 -7.90 -4.08
CA TRP A 82 -24.76 -7.03 -3.43
C TRP A 82 -24.07 -6.18 -2.35
N SER A 83 -24.52 -4.94 -2.20
CA SER A 83 -24.21 -4.16 -0.99
C SER A 83 -24.91 -4.73 0.23
N SER A 84 -24.44 -4.40 1.43
CA SER A 84 -25.12 -4.72 2.69
C SER A 84 -26.54 -4.14 2.75
N HIS A 85 -26.75 -2.97 2.14
CA HIS A 85 -28.08 -2.37 2.02
C HIS A 85 -29.01 -3.19 1.10
N GLU A 86 -28.52 -3.64 -0.04
CA GLU A 86 -29.30 -4.53 -0.93
C GLU A 86 -29.61 -5.87 -0.27
N PHE A 87 -28.66 -6.42 0.49
CA PHE A 87 -28.87 -7.62 1.28
C PHE A 87 -30.01 -7.44 2.29
N LEU A 88 -29.97 -6.39 3.12
CA LEU A 88 -31.02 -6.10 4.09
C LEU A 88 -32.40 -5.89 3.44
N ALA A 89 -32.43 -5.27 2.25
CA ALA A 89 -33.68 -4.99 1.55
C ALA A 89 -34.29 -6.23 0.88
N ARG A 90 -33.47 -7.19 0.43
CA ARG A 90 -33.91 -8.28 -0.46
C ARG A 90 -33.80 -9.67 0.16
N ALA A 91 -32.96 -9.90 1.17
CA ALA A 91 -32.68 -11.25 1.68
C ALA A 91 -33.92 -11.95 2.23
N GLY A 92 -34.87 -11.23 2.82
CA GLY A 92 -36.11 -11.79 3.39
C GLY A 92 -37.03 -12.47 2.38
N GLN A 93 -36.81 -12.31 1.06
CA GLN A 93 -37.58 -13.01 0.03
C GLN A 93 -37.11 -14.47 -0.20
N TYR A 94 -35.96 -14.86 0.35
CA TYR A 94 -35.40 -16.20 0.19
C TYR A 94 -35.68 -17.03 1.45
N ALA A 95 -36.74 -17.83 1.40
CA ALA A 95 -37.07 -18.76 2.48
C ALA A 95 -35.96 -19.79 2.69
N ASP A 96 -35.68 -20.12 3.95
CA ASP A 96 -34.66 -21.09 4.37
C ASP A 96 -33.22 -20.75 3.90
N ALA A 97 -32.95 -19.48 3.58
CA ALA A 97 -31.62 -19.05 3.17
C ALA A 97 -30.61 -19.07 4.34
N ILE A 98 -29.35 -19.23 3.98
CA ILE A 98 -28.21 -19.24 4.91
C ILE A 98 -27.09 -18.31 4.40
N ALA A 99 -26.43 -17.62 5.32
CA ALA A 99 -25.25 -16.82 5.06
C ALA A 99 -23.99 -17.60 5.46
N ILE A 100 -23.08 -17.84 4.53
CA ILE A 100 -21.73 -18.34 4.81
C ILE A 100 -20.83 -17.14 5.07
N ASP A 101 -20.35 -17.04 6.30
CA ASP A 101 -19.57 -15.90 6.79
C ASP A 101 -18.07 -16.23 6.87
N PHE A 102 -17.30 -15.55 6.02
CA PHE A 102 -15.85 -15.69 5.92
C PHE A 102 -15.09 -14.70 6.81
N SER A 103 -15.75 -13.92 7.66
CA SER A 103 -15.09 -12.93 8.50
C SER A 103 -14.28 -13.58 9.64
N CYS A 104 -13.01 -13.17 9.78
CA CYS A 104 -12.07 -13.77 10.73
C CYS A 104 -11.76 -12.87 11.94
N SER A 105 -11.87 -11.55 11.80
CA SER A 105 -11.65 -10.60 12.88
C SER A 105 -12.88 -10.45 13.77
N GLU A 106 -12.68 -10.13 15.05
CA GLU A 106 -13.78 -9.88 16.00
C GLU A 106 -14.75 -8.81 15.47
N ARG A 107 -14.23 -7.70 14.98
CA ARG A 107 -15.02 -6.62 14.38
C ARG A 107 -15.79 -7.09 13.14
N GLY A 108 -15.14 -7.83 12.24
CA GLY A 108 -15.78 -8.36 11.04
C GLY A 108 -16.92 -9.33 11.38
N ARG A 109 -16.70 -10.21 12.35
CA ARG A 109 -17.72 -11.13 12.87
C ARG A 109 -18.88 -10.40 13.52
N ALA A 110 -18.61 -9.38 14.33
CA ALA A 110 -19.64 -8.57 14.95
C ALA A 110 -20.52 -7.89 13.89
N PHE A 111 -19.90 -7.33 12.84
CA PHE A 111 -20.62 -6.77 11.70
C PHE A 111 -21.45 -7.82 10.96
N ALA A 112 -20.85 -8.96 10.58
CA ALA A 112 -21.54 -10.06 9.89
C ALA A 112 -22.72 -10.61 10.70
N THR A 113 -22.54 -10.78 12.02
CA THR A 113 -23.58 -11.25 12.94
C THR A 113 -24.73 -10.27 13.02
N ASN A 114 -24.45 -8.98 13.18
CA ASN A 114 -25.49 -7.94 13.21
C ASN A 114 -26.24 -7.86 11.87
N LEU A 115 -25.52 -7.98 10.75
CA LEU A 115 -26.09 -7.96 9.41
C LEU A 115 -27.04 -9.14 9.18
N CYS A 116 -26.60 -10.36 9.47
CA CYS A 116 -27.42 -11.57 9.33
C CYS A 116 -28.63 -11.56 10.26
N THR A 117 -28.44 -11.15 11.52
CA THR A 117 -29.51 -11.03 12.52
C THR A 117 -30.56 -10.02 12.06
N SER A 118 -30.14 -8.86 11.55
CA SER A 118 -31.05 -7.82 11.05
C SER A 118 -31.83 -8.27 9.81
N ALA A 119 -31.23 -9.11 8.96
CA ALA A 119 -31.88 -9.69 7.79
C ALA A 119 -32.76 -10.93 8.12
N GLY A 120 -32.70 -11.46 9.34
CA GLY A 120 -33.38 -12.70 9.72
C GLY A 120 -32.82 -13.94 9.03
N ILE A 121 -31.53 -13.93 8.66
CA ILE A 121 -30.85 -15.00 7.93
C ILE A 121 -29.95 -15.80 8.87
N GLU A 122 -30.02 -17.13 8.79
CA GLU A 122 -29.12 -18.02 9.54
C GLU A 122 -27.66 -17.80 9.11
N GLN A 123 -26.74 -17.70 10.07
CA GLN A 123 -25.31 -17.50 9.80
C GLN A 123 -24.52 -18.78 10.09
N LEU A 124 -23.74 -19.20 9.11
CA LEU A 124 -22.69 -20.21 9.23
C LEU A 124 -21.32 -19.53 9.12
N SER A 125 -20.67 -19.27 10.26
CA SER A 125 -19.31 -18.75 10.27
C SER A 125 -18.30 -19.85 9.96
N VAL A 126 -17.40 -19.59 9.02
CA VAL A 126 -16.49 -20.61 8.47
C VAL A 126 -15.02 -20.31 8.67
N ALA A 127 -14.67 -19.04 8.91
CA ALA A 127 -13.32 -18.69 9.31
C ALA A 127 -13.03 -19.14 10.75
N PRO A 128 -11.77 -19.43 11.13
CA PRO A 128 -11.38 -19.48 12.55
C PRO A 128 -11.45 -18.08 13.16
N SER A 129 -11.69 -17.99 14.48
CA SER A 129 -11.57 -16.72 15.20
C SER A 129 -10.09 -16.42 15.38
N VAL A 130 -9.68 -15.19 15.10
CA VAL A 130 -8.31 -14.74 15.31
C VAL A 130 -8.28 -13.83 16.52
N ASP A 131 -7.27 -14.00 17.38
CA ASP A 131 -7.06 -13.13 18.53
C ASP A 131 -6.81 -11.67 18.06
N PRO A 132 -7.22 -10.67 18.85
CA PRO A 132 -6.94 -9.28 18.52
C PRO A 132 -5.43 -9.02 18.45
N LEU A 133 -5.00 -8.22 17.46
CA LEU A 133 -3.58 -7.85 17.29
C LEU A 133 -2.98 -7.13 18.51
N ILE A 134 -3.83 -6.41 19.26
CA ILE A 134 -3.47 -5.71 20.49
C ILE A 134 -4.53 -6.09 21.54
N PRO A 135 -4.18 -6.88 22.56
CA PRO A 135 -5.14 -7.30 23.58
C PRO A 135 -5.77 -6.12 24.32
N SER A 136 -7.08 -6.17 24.50
CA SER A 136 -7.87 -5.18 25.25
C SER A 136 -7.71 -3.72 24.79
N PHE A 137 -7.35 -3.49 23.53
CA PHE A 137 -7.05 -2.15 22.99
C PHE A 137 -8.14 -1.11 23.28
N GLU A 138 -9.41 -1.46 23.05
CA GLU A 138 -10.55 -0.54 23.23
C GLU A 138 -10.80 -0.18 24.71
N GLN A 139 -10.23 -0.93 25.68
CA GLN A 139 -10.33 -0.65 27.11
C GLN A 139 -9.11 0.06 27.69
N ARG A 140 -8.02 0.16 26.92
CA ARG A 140 -6.75 0.75 27.38
C ARG A 140 -6.66 2.22 26.99
N PRO A 141 -6.35 3.13 27.93
CA PRO A 141 -6.08 4.53 27.59
C PRO A 141 -4.86 4.67 26.68
N LEU A 142 -4.81 5.74 25.89
CA LEU A 142 -3.73 5.94 24.91
C LEU A 142 -2.94 7.22 25.18
N PHE A 143 -1.64 7.17 24.93
CA PHE A 143 -0.77 8.31 24.69
C PHE A 143 -0.36 8.31 23.21
N LEU A 144 -0.20 9.48 22.61
CA LEU A 144 0.28 9.61 21.23
C LEU A 144 1.70 10.16 21.24
N LEU A 145 2.69 9.40 20.75
CA LEU A 145 4.08 9.85 20.62
C LEU A 145 4.36 10.29 19.19
N GLN A 146 5.14 11.37 19.03
CA GLN A 146 5.36 12.02 17.72
C GLN A 146 4.04 12.36 17.00
N PRO A 147 3.05 12.98 17.67
CA PRO A 147 1.71 13.17 17.13
C PRO A 147 1.68 14.06 15.88
N ARG A 148 2.71 14.88 15.65
CA ARG A 148 2.85 15.76 14.48
C ARG A 148 3.69 15.17 13.35
N SER A 149 4.16 13.92 13.46
CA SER A 149 4.83 13.25 12.35
C SER A 149 3.87 13.05 11.16
N GLY A 150 4.40 12.63 10.01
CA GLY A 150 3.56 12.29 8.85
C GLY A 150 2.45 11.31 9.21
N LEU A 151 2.80 10.21 9.88
CA LEU A 151 1.83 9.22 10.36
C LEU A 151 0.93 9.78 11.47
N GLY A 152 1.48 10.57 12.40
CA GLY A 152 0.71 11.17 13.49
C GLY A 152 -0.39 12.11 13.00
N ASN A 153 -0.12 12.90 11.97
CA ASN A 153 -1.13 13.78 11.35
C ASN A 153 -2.23 13.00 10.60
N ILE A 154 -1.88 11.84 10.02
CA ILE A 154 -2.83 10.99 9.29
C ILE A 154 -3.72 10.22 10.28
N TYR A 155 -3.12 9.56 11.27
CA TYR A 155 -3.80 8.58 12.11
C TYR A 155 -4.19 9.09 13.49
N GLY A 156 -3.48 10.08 14.05
CA GLY A 156 -3.79 10.67 15.35
C GLY A 156 -5.24 11.11 15.48
N PRO A 157 -5.78 11.95 14.56
CA PRO A 157 -7.18 12.35 14.59
C PRO A 157 -8.17 11.19 14.52
N GLN A 158 -7.83 10.12 13.79
CA GLN A 158 -8.68 8.93 13.66
C GLN A 158 -8.71 8.11 14.94
N LEU A 159 -7.57 7.99 15.65
CA LEU A 159 -7.51 7.31 16.94
C LEU A 159 -8.25 8.07 18.05
N VAL A 160 -8.20 9.40 18.06
CA VAL A 160 -8.92 10.24 19.04
C VAL A 160 -10.45 10.07 18.94
N GLN A 161 -10.98 9.74 17.77
CA GLN A 161 -12.41 9.51 17.56
C GLN A 161 -12.90 8.13 18.03
N ARG A 162 -11.98 7.24 18.46
CA ARG A 162 -12.32 5.88 18.89
C ARG A 162 -12.80 5.84 20.34
N PRO A 163 -13.45 4.73 20.76
CA PRO A 163 -13.86 4.53 22.15
C PRO A 163 -12.70 4.60 23.15
N SER A 164 -11.49 4.19 22.77
CA SER A 164 -10.29 4.32 23.60
C SER A 164 -10.04 5.77 24.00
N HIS A 165 -9.90 6.02 25.30
CA HIS A 165 -9.64 7.36 25.82
C HIS A 165 -8.16 7.75 25.59
N VAL A 166 -7.92 8.74 24.73
CA VAL A 166 -6.59 9.35 24.58
C VAL A 166 -6.35 10.36 25.71
N ILE A 167 -5.35 10.10 26.55
CA ILE A 167 -4.98 10.92 27.71
C ILE A 167 -4.28 12.19 27.26
N ALA A 168 -3.23 12.05 26.46
CA ALA A 168 -2.41 13.16 25.99
C ALA A 168 -1.63 12.82 24.72
N ALA A 169 -1.29 13.85 23.98
CA ALA A 169 -0.34 13.81 22.89
C ALA A 169 1.01 14.39 23.37
N ILE A 170 2.09 13.63 23.21
CA ILE A 170 3.41 13.96 23.75
C ILE A 170 4.20 14.71 22.69
N ASP A 171 4.40 16.01 22.92
CA ASP A 171 4.98 16.92 21.94
C ASP A 171 5.76 18.06 22.62
N ASP A 172 7.08 18.03 22.45
CA ASP A 172 8.01 19.06 22.94
C ASP A 172 8.21 20.21 21.95
N GLN A 173 7.58 20.16 20.76
CA GLN A 173 7.72 21.25 19.80
C GLN A 173 7.17 22.57 20.37
N PRO A 174 7.85 23.70 20.14
CA PRO A 174 7.33 25.00 20.53
C PRO A 174 5.96 25.27 19.90
N SER A 175 4.95 25.47 20.73
CA SER A 175 3.59 25.76 20.30
C SER A 175 2.88 26.55 21.39
N ASP A 176 2.09 27.54 20.97
CA ASP A 176 1.17 28.28 21.86
C ASP A 176 -0.11 27.47 22.15
N ASP A 177 -0.30 26.34 21.46
CA ASP A 177 -1.44 25.45 21.66
C ASP A 177 -1.15 24.40 22.73
N ASP A 178 -2.04 24.30 23.72
CA ASP A 178 -2.03 23.27 24.75
C ASP A 178 -2.73 21.96 24.30
N ILE A 179 -3.04 21.85 23.01
CA ILE A 179 -3.70 20.70 22.40
C ILE A 179 -3.02 20.25 21.11
N VAL A 180 -3.07 18.95 20.84
CA VAL A 180 -2.70 18.36 19.55
C VAL A 180 -3.79 17.37 19.17
N HIS A 181 -4.32 17.44 17.94
CA HIS A 181 -5.43 16.61 17.46
C HIS A 181 -6.69 16.62 18.36
N GLY A 182 -6.89 17.71 19.11
CA GLY A 182 -8.02 17.88 20.03
C GLY A 182 -7.85 17.25 21.41
N VAL A 183 -6.67 16.72 21.74
CA VAL A 183 -6.34 16.17 23.06
C VAL A 183 -5.26 17.00 23.77
N PRO A 184 -5.17 16.96 25.11
CA PRO A 184 -4.15 17.71 25.85
C PRO A 184 -2.73 17.43 25.35
N ARG A 185 -1.93 18.47 25.22
CA ARG A 185 -0.50 18.38 24.92
C ARG A 185 0.29 18.23 26.21
N TRP A 186 1.12 17.18 26.29
CA TRP A 186 2.09 17.00 27.37
C TRP A 186 3.50 17.11 26.80
N SER A 187 4.43 17.66 27.58
CA SER A 187 5.86 17.54 27.31
C SER A 187 6.34 16.12 27.65
N SER A 188 7.50 15.74 27.11
CA SER A 188 8.15 14.48 27.46
C SER A 188 8.44 14.38 28.96
N HIS A 189 8.72 15.51 29.63
CA HIS A 189 8.91 15.54 31.09
C HIS A 189 7.62 15.21 31.84
N GLN A 190 6.50 15.82 31.45
CA GLN A 190 5.19 15.53 32.04
C GLN A 190 4.82 14.05 31.83
N PHE A 191 5.10 13.50 30.64
CA PHE A 191 4.89 12.09 30.35
C PHE A 191 5.67 11.18 31.31
N ILE A 192 6.97 11.41 31.49
CA ILE A 192 7.80 10.60 32.41
C ILE A 192 7.30 10.67 33.85
N GLU A 193 6.93 11.85 34.33
CA GLU A 193 6.53 12.03 35.73
C GLU A 193 5.12 11.51 36.05
N GLN A 194 4.20 11.55 35.08
CA GLN A 194 2.78 11.38 35.34
C GLN A 194 2.19 10.12 34.71
N ALA A 195 2.75 9.61 33.62
CA ALA A 195 2.13 8.51 32.87
C ALA A 195 2.05 7.20 33.68
N ALA A 196 2.96 6.97 34.63
CA ALA A 196 2.93 5.80 35.52
C ALA A 196 1.61 5.67 36.33
N GLN A 197 0.87 6.77 36.52
CA GLN A 197 -0.48 6.76 37.13
C GLN A 197 -1.51 6.02 36.25
N HIS A 198 -1.20 5.84 34.96
CA HIS A 198 -1.98 5.16 33.95
C HIS A 198 -1.28 3.88 33.48
N SER A 199 -0.87 3.01 34.41
CA SER A 199 -0.10 1.78 34.12
C SER A 199 -0.73 0.79 33.10
N GLN A 200 -2.03 0.91 32.81
CA GLN A 200 -2.72 0.12 31.79
C GLN A 200 -2.73 0.79 30.41
N ALA A 201 -2.19 2.01 30.28
CA ALA A 201 -2.19 2.74 29.03
C ALA A 201 -1.22 2.13 28.01
N LEU A 202 -1.40 2.54 26.75
CA LEU A 202 -0.51 2.28 25.63
C LEU A 202 0.04 3.59 25.10
N ALA A 203 1.30 3.61 24.68
CA ALA A 203 1.86 4.72 23.92
C ALA A 203 1.94 4.33 22.43
N ILE A 204 1.10 4.94 21.60
CA ILE A 204 1.10 4.72 20.15
C ILE A 204 2.21 5.57 19.53
N ASP A 205 3.15 4.90 18.90
CA ASP A 205 4.39 5.49 18.40
C ASP A 205 4.32 5.77 16.90
N PHE A 206 4.22 7.05 16.55
CA PHE A 206 4.21 7.53 15.16
C PHE A 206 5.59 7.95 14.65
N SER A 207 6.68 7.57 15.33
CA SER A 207 8.05 7.84 14.87
C SER A 207 8.30 7.29 13.46
N TYR A 208 9.10 8.03 12.68
CA TYR A 208 9.40 7.70 11.29
C TYR A 208 10.90 7.53 11.05
N SER A 209 11.75 8.10 11.90
CA SER A 209 13.21 8.00 11.79
C SER A 209 13.84 7.17 12.92
N PRO A 210 15.06 6.62 12.71
CA PRO A 210 15.78 5.91 13.76
C PRO A 210 15.99 6.73 15.04
N GLY A 211 16.22 8.04 14.91
CA GLY A 211 16.42 8.93 16.04
C GLY A 211 15.15 9.13 16.88
N GLU A 212 14.01 9.33 16.21
CA GLU A 212 12.71 9.46 16.88
C GLU A 212 12.33 8.16 17.60
N LEU A 213 12.53 7.00 16.96
CA LEU A 213 12.25 5.69 17.56
C LEU A 213 13.11 5.41 18.79
N GLY A 214 14.38 5.81 18.75
CA GLY A 214 15.27 5.72 19.90
C GLY A 214 14.77 6.57 21.07
N LEU A 215 14.32 7.80 20.78
CA LEU A 215 13.77 8.71 21.78
C LEU A 215 12.46 8.18 22.37
N THR A 216 11.48 7.79 21.55
CA THR A 216 10.18 7.30 22.03
C THR A 216 10.31 6.02 22.84
N ARG A 217 11.22 5.11 22.46
CA ARG A 217 11.57 3.94 23.27
C ARG A 217 12.04 4.35 24.66
N GLU A 218 13.02 5.24 24.74
CA GLU A 218 13.58 5.71 26.02
C GLU A 218 12.52 6.40 26.90
N LEU A 219 11.66 7.23 26.31
CA LEU A 219 10.55 7.87 27.02
C LEU A 219 9.58 6.85 27.60
N CYS A 220 9.18 5.84 26.81
CA CYS A 220 8.31 4.77 27.27
C CYS A 220 8.94 3.93 28.39
N GLU A 221 10.23 3.59 28.27
CA GLU A 221 10.98 2.85 29.28
C GLU A 221 11.04 3.61 30.61
N GLN A 222 11.32 4.92 30.57
CA GLN A 222 11.34 5.76 31.78
C GLN A 222 9.95 5.98 32.39
N ALA A 223 8.92 6.13 31.55
CA ALA A 223 7.54 6.30 32.00
C ALA A 223 6.88 5.00 32.49
N GLY A 224 7.47 3.84 32.18
CA GLY A 224 6.89 2.53 32.48
C GLY A 224 5.63 2.23 31.66
N ILE A 225 5.54 2.75 30.44
CA ILE A 225 4.39 2.59 29.54
C ILE A 225 4.74 1.69 28.36
N GLU A 226 3.86 0.75 28.06
CA GLU A 226 4.01 -0.13 26.90
C GLU A 226 3.90 0.66 25.60
N ARG A 227 4.93 0.54 24.76
CA ARG A 227 5.00 1.18 23.44
C ARG A 227 4.41 0.26 22.37
N VAL A 228 3.58 0.82 21.49
CA VAL A 228 2.97 0.11 20.35
C VAL A 228 3.26 0.89 19.08
N ASP A 229 3.80 0.17 18.09
CA ASP A 229 4.04 0.71 16.75
C ASP A 229 2.74 1.18 16.08
N ALA A 230 2.76 2.37 15.46
CA ALA A 230 1.61 2.91 14.76
C ALA A 230 1.07 1.96 13.67
N CYS A 231 1.91 1.24 12.93
CA CYS A 231 1.48 0.29 11.90
C CYS A 231 0.63 -0.83 12.51
N LEU A 232 1.01 -1.34 13.69
CA LEU A 232 0.26 -2.35 14.42
C LEU A 232 -1.09 -1.79 14.92
N ALA A 233 -1.10 -0.55 15.44
CA ALA A 233 -2.33 0.10 15.89
C ALA A 233 -3.29 0.41 14.72
N VAL A 234 -2.77 0.86 13.58
CA VAL A 234 -3.52 1.08 12.32
C VAL A 234 -4.14 -0.24 11.84
N ALA A 235 -3.37 -1.32 11.83
CA ALA A 235 -3.85 -2.64 11.47
C ALA A 235 -4.91 -3.16 12.45
N HIS A 236 -4.71 -2.99 13.75
CA HIS A 236 -5.69 -3.36 14.77
C HIS A 236 -7.02 -2.63 14.57
N CYS A 237 -6.95 -1.32 14.34
CA CYS A 237 -8.11 -0.46 14.16
C CYS A 237 -8.84 -0.67 12.82
N GLY A 238 -8.25 -1.44 11.89
CA GLY A 238 -8.77 -1.65 10.54
C GLY A 238 -8.72 -0.39 9.67
N LEU A 239 -7.72 0.46 9.89
CA LEU A 239 -7.52 1.71 9.15
C LEU A 239 -6.77 1.47 7.83
N VAL A 240 -6.99 2.39 6.88
CA VAL A 240 -6.33 2.40 5.55
C VAL A 240 -4.83 2.71 5.72
N ALA A 241 -3.98 1.89 5.11
CA ALA A 241 -2.53 2.09 5.10
C ALA A 241 -2.10 3.07 3.99
N VAL A 242 -2.44 2.74 2.74
CA VAL A 242 -2.24 3.59 1.55
C VAL A 242 -3.58 3.76 0.84
N TYR A 243 -3.98 2.78 0.02
CA TYR A 243 -5.33 2.69 -0.56
C TYR A 243 -6.17 1.55 0.00
N GLU A 244 -5.53 0.61 0.71
CA GLU A 244 -6.20 -0.54 1.31
C GLU A 244 -6.01 -0.55 2.83
N PRO A 245 -6.94 -1.12 3.60
CA PRO A 245 -6.71 -1.42 5.01
C PRO A 245 -5.41 -2.22 5.20
N ALA A 246 -4.64 -1.94 6.26
CA ALA A 246 -3.39 -2.66 6.53
C ALA A 246 -3.59 -4.19 6.64
N GLN A 247 -4.76 -4.62 7.12
CA GLN A 247 -5.14 -6.02 7.13
C GLN A 247 -5.28 -6.61 5.73
N VAL A 248 -5.80 -5.86 4.75
CA VAL A 248 -5.93 -6.32 3.36
C VAL A 248 -4.55 -6.56 2.74
N TYR A 249 -3.56 -5.71 3.04
CA TYR A 249 -2.17 -5.94 2.63
C TYR A 249 -1.61 -7.28 3.12
N ARG A 250 -1.82 -7.60 4.40
CA ARG A 250 -1.42 -8.90 4.98
C ARG A 250 -2.08 -10.05 4.22
N GLN A 251 -3.40 -9.97 4.06
CA GLN A 251 -4.20 -11.06 3.48
C GLN A 251 -3.81 -11.32 2.02
N ARG A 252 -3.68 -10.26 1.21
CA ARG A 252 -3.25 -10.37 -0.19
C ARG A 252 -1.80 -10.86 -0.32
N THR A 253 -0.93 -10.51 0.64
CA THR A 253 0.43 -11.05 0.72
C THR A 253 0.42 -12.56 0.93
N LEU A 254 -0.41 -13.07 1.85
CA LEU A 254 -0.53 -14.51 2.09
C LEU A 254 -1.11 -15.26 0.88
N LEU A 255 -2.13 -14.69 0.21
CA LEU A 255 -2.77 -15.33 -0.96
C LEU A 255 -1.79 -15.57 -2.12
N ARG A 256 -0.82 -14.67 -2.31
CA ARG A 256 0.15 -14.72 -3.41
C ARG A 256 1.57 -14.99 -2.92
N LEU A 257 1.72 -15.53 -1.71
CA LEU A 257 3.03 -15.68 -1.07
C LEU A 257 4.00 -16.49 -1.94
N ASP A 258 3.54 -17.59 -2.52
CA ASP A 258 4.38 -18.44 -3.38
C ASP A 258 4.90 -17.69 -4.62
N GLU A 259 4.13 -16.74 -5.15
CA GLU A 259 4.58 -15.89 -6.27
C GLU A 259 5.67 -14.92 -5.82
N PHE A 260 5.50 -14.27 -4.66
CA PHE A 260 6.53 -13.41 -4.08
C PHE A 260 7.82 -14.19 -3.80
N LEU A 261 7.72 -15.39 -3.22
CA LEU A 261 8.88 -16.23 -2.94
C LEU A 261 9.60 -16.67 -4.22
N ARG A 262 8.87 -16.96 -5.30
CA ARG A 262 9.48 -17.23 -6.63
C ARG A 262 10.11 -15.99 -7.24
N PHE A 263 9.51 -14.81 -7.04
CA PHE A 263 10.07 -13.56 -7.54
C PHE A 263 11.41 -13.22 -6.87
N ALA A 264 11.61 -13.62 -5.60
CA ALA A 264 12.88 -13.44 -4.91
C ALA A 264 14.07 -14.05 -5.69
N ASP A 265 13.86 -15.19 -6.36
CA ASP A 265 14.90 -15.86 -7.16
C ASP A 265 15.28 -15.10 -8.45
N ARG A 266 14.50 -14.07 -8.82
CA ARG A 266 14.71 -13.22 -9.99
C ARG A 266 15.37 -11.88 -9.67
N LEU A 267 15.63 -11.60 -8.40
CA LEU A 267 16.26 -10.36 -7.97
C LEU A 267 17.78 -10.46 -8.11
N ASP A 268 18.38 -9.43 -8.73
CA ASP A 268 19.80 -9.42 -9.11
C ASP A 268 20.78 -9.37 -7.93
N ASP A 269 20.32 -9.01 -6.72
CA ASP A 269 21.20 -8.79 -5.57
C ASP A 269 20.58 -9.13 -4.22
N ASP A 270 21.44 -9.47 -3.25
CA ASP A 270 21.05 -9.89 -1.90
C ASP A 270 20.25 -8.83 -1.13
N LEU A 271 20.52 -7.54 -1.37
CA LEU A 271 19.80 -6.44 -0.73
C LEU A 271 18.37 -6.35 -1.27
N SER A 272 18.15 -6.61 -2.56
CA SER A 272 16.81 -6.70 -3.14
C SER A 272 16.00 -7.84 -2.53
N VAL A 273 16.61 -9.02 -2.36
CA VAL A 273 15.97 -10.17 -1.68
C VAL A 273 15.67 -9.82 -0.22
N PHE A 274 16.61 -9.17 0.46
CA PHE A 274 16.43 -8.69 1.83
C PHE A 274 15.26 -7.71 1.94
N THR A 275 15.20 -6.70 1.07
CA THR A 275 14.12 -5.70 1.01
C THR A 275 12.76 -6.35 0.74
N LEU A 276 12.69 -7.33 -0.18
CA LEU A 276 11.46 -8.06 -0.45
C LEU A 276 10.99 -8.79 0.81
N TYR A 277 11.84 -9.60 1.43
CA TYR A 277 11.46 -10.37 2.62
C TYR A 277 11.16 -9.48 3.83
N SER A 278 11.88 -8.37 4.03
CA SER A 278 11.55 -7.36 5.03
C SER A 278 10.16 -6.79 4.82
N ASN A 279 9.81 -6.43 3.58
CA ASN A 279 8.48 -5.92 3.24
C ASN A 279 7.37 -6.96 3.44
N LEU A 280 7.58 -8.20 3.01
CA LEU A 280 6.60 -9.28 3.24
C LEU A 280 6.41 -9.50 4.74
N LEU A 281 7.50 -9.62 5.50
CA LEU A 281 7.40 -9.85 6.93
C LEU A 281 6.78 -8.66 7.67
N PHE A 282 7.07 -7.42 7.25
CA PHE A 282 6.39 -6.22 7.73
C PHE A 282 4.88 -6.31 7.49
N ARG A 283 4.42 -6.65 6.29
CA ARG A 283 2.98 -6.83 6.01
C ARG A 283 2.36 -7.94 6.87
N LEU A 284 3.16 -8.96 7.23
CA LEU A 284 2.77 -10.10 8.06
C LEU A 284 2.93 -9.89 9.57
N THR A 285 3.45 -8.77 10.04
CA THR A 285 3.68 -8.54 11.49
C THR A 285 3.32 -7.14 11.94
N TYR A 286 3.26 -6.20 11.00
CA TYR A 286 3.13 -4.76 11.20
C TYR A 286 4.31 -4.15 11.97
N ASP A 287 5.44 -4.84 12.01
CA ASP A 287 6.67 -4.37 12.65
C ASP A 287 7.47 -3.47 11.71
N SER A 288 7.34 -2.15 11.88
CA SER A 288 7.99 -1.15 11.01
C SER A 288 9.52 -1.22 11.07
N SER A 289 10.12 -1.85 12.10
CA SER A 289 11.58 -1.95 12.20
C SER A 289 12.19 -2.75 11.06
N LEU A 290 11.41 -3.65 10.45
CA LEU A 290 11.83 -4.43 9.29
C LEU A 290 12.06 -3.56 8.06
N LEU A 291 11.33 -2.44 7.94
CA LEU A 291 11.53 -1.46 6.85
C LEU A 291 12.75 -0.60 7.10
N LEU A 292 12.96 -0.13 8.34
CA LEU A 292 14.17 0.62 8.72
C LEU A 292 15.44 -0.15 8.42
N ASP A 293 15.43 -1.45 8.71
CA ASP A 293 16.55 -2.36 8.49
C ASP A 293 16.96 -2.48 7.02
N CYS A 294 16.02 -2.24 6.09
CA CYS A 294 16.22 -2.31 4.65
C CYS A 294 16.12 -0.94 3.95
N TRP A 295 16.07 0.15 4.72
CA TRP A 295 15.91 1.50 4.23
C TRP A 295 17.15 1.92 3.42
N ALA A 296 16.93 2.12 2.13
CA ALA A 296 17.91 2.68 1.22
C ALA A 296 18.00 4.20 1.43
N THR A 297 19.17 4.77 1.13
CA THR A 297 19.40 6.20 1.30
C THR A 297 18.40 7.00 0.44
N PRO A 298 17.61 7.92 1.02
CA PRO A 298 16.58 8.66 0.27
C PRO A 298 17.08 9.43 -0.95
N ILE A 299 18.33 9.91 -0.91
CA ILE A 299 18.95 10.60 -2.06
C ILE A 299 19.11 9.69 -3.29
N ASN A 300 19.04 8.37 -3.10
CA ASN A 300 19.17 7.38 -4.16
C ASN A 300 17.81 6.93 -4.73
N GLU A 301 16.69 7.51 -4.30
CA GLU A 301 15.37 7.20 -4.85
C GLU A 301 15.33 7.47 -6.38
N TYR A 302 14.95 6.45 -7.17
CA TYR A 302 14.95 6.36 -8.64
C TYR A 302 16.34 6.44 -9.31
N PHE A 303 17.19 7.36 -8.89
CA PHE A 303 18.56 7.58 -9.35
C PHE A 303 19.30 8.48 -8.36
N SER A 304 20.64 8.53 -8.42
CA SER A 304 21.47 9.35 -7.53
C SER A 304 22.03 10.59 -8.23
N GLU A 305 22.13 11.69 -7.50
CA GLU A 305 22.93 12.87 -7.89
C GLU A 305 24.43 12.62 -7.76
N TYR A 306 24.82 11.59 -7.00
CA TYR A 306 26.20 11.24 -6.69
C TYR A 306 26.62 9.96 -7.41
N ALA A 307 27.92 9.64 -7.33
CA ALA A 307 28.48 8.40 -7.86
C ALA A 307 28.12 7.20 -6.97
N ASP A 308 26.83 6.91 -6.85
CA ASP A 308 26.27 5.79 -6.11
C ASP A 308 25.80 4.69 -7.10
N SER A 309 25.96 3.43 -6.71
CA SER A 309 25.57 2.26 -7.52
C SER A 309 24.43 1.45 -6.91
N SER A 310 23.92 1.87 -5.74
CA SER A 310 22.75 1.27 -5.08
C SER A 310 21.44 1.54 -5.81
N THR A 311 21.43 2.49 -6.75
CA THR A 311 20.30 2.92 -7.61
C THR A 311 20.71 3.00 -9.08
N PHE A 312 19.96 3.67 -9.97
CA PHE A 312 20.39 3.94 -11.34
C PHE A 312 21.35 5.12 -11.44
N GLN A 313 22.33 4.99 -12.32
CA GLN A 313 23.20 6.08 -12.78
C GLN A 313 22.66 6.63 -14.09
N LEU A 314 22.53 7.95 -14.21
CA LEU A 314 22.02 8.57 -15.44
C LEU A 314 23.08 8.57 -16.55
N GLY A 315 22.63 8.26 -17.77
CA GLY A 315 23.41 8.53 -18.98
C GLY A 315 23.38 10.01 -19.36
N GLN A 316 24.14 10.41 -20.38
CA GLN A 316 24.17 11.80 -20.85
C GLN A 316 23.16 12.09 -21.95
N ARG A 317 22.45 11.05 -22.42
CA ARG A 317 21.53 11.11 -23.56
C ARG A 317 20.15 10.55 -23.24
N GLU A 318 19.71 10.76 -22.01
CA GLU A 318 18.43 10.23 -21.54
C GLU A 318 17.24 10.95 -22.19
N HIS A 319 16.30 10.16 -22.69
CA HIS A 319 14.91 10.54 -22.89
C HIS A 319 14.12 10.10 -21.64
N PHE A 320 14.01 11.01 -20.68
CA PHE A 320 13.39 10.78 -19.39
C PHE A 320 11.87 11.06 -19.43
N CYS A 321 11.09 10.13 -18.89
CA CYS A 321 9.67 10.31 -18.64
C CYS A 321 9.39 10.21 -17.13
N ASP A 322 8.78 11.25 -16.56
CA ASP A 322 8.30 11.28 -15.16
C ASP A 322 6.76 11.15 -15.16
N GLY A 323 6.27 9.94 -14.90
CA GLY A 323 4.85 9.68 -14.67
C GLY A 323 4.50 9.91 -13.20
N GLY A 324 3.58 10.84 -12.95
CA GLY A 324 3.27 11.32 -11.61
C GLY A 324 4.33 12.30 -11.12
N ALA A 325 4.48 13.40 -11.86
CA ALA A 325 5.54 14.37 -11.65
C ALA A 325 5.26 15.31 -10.46
N PHE A 326 4.03 15.36 -9.93
CA PHE A 326 3.63 16.24 -8.84
C PHE A 326 4.04 17.70 -9.14
N GLN A 327 4.79 18.33 -8.24
CA GLN A 327 5.32 19.69 -8.39
C GLN A 327 6.72 19.72 -9.02
N GLY A 328 7.15 18.61 -9.61
CA GLY A 328 8.44 18.37 -10.27
C GLY A 328 9.67 18.19 -9.38
N PRO A 329 9.62 17.62 -8.15
CA PRO A 329 10.83 17.38 -7.37
C PRO A 329 11.79 16.42 -8.08
N ILE A 330 11.27 15.36 -8.72
CA ILE A 330 12.08 14.37 -9.45
C ILE A 330 12.62 14.95 -10.76
N VAL A 331 11.85 15.80 -11.45
CA VAL A 331 12.35 16.58 -12.60
C VAL A 331 13.55 17.46 -12.19
N ARG A 332 13.47 18.18 -11.08
CA ARG A 332 14.60 19.00 -10.58
C ARG A 332 15.81 18.13 -10.26
N LYS A 333 15.59 17.03 -9.53
CA LYS A 333 16.64 16.05 -9.23
C LYS A 333 17.30 15.50 -10.50
N PHE A 334 16.51 15.19 -11.53
CA PHE A 334 17.02 14.69 -12.81
C PHE A 334 17.90 15.73 -13.51
N LEU A 335 17.49 17.00 -13.54
CA LEU A 335 18.29 18.10 -14.13
C LEU A 335 19.63 18.27 -13.41
N GLU A 336 19.63 18.18 -12.09
CA GLU A 336 20.83 18.28 -11.25
C GLU A 336 21.75 17.07 -11.43
N ALA A 337 21.21 15.85 -11.33
CA ALA A 337 21.96 14.60 -11.47
C ALA A 337 22.55 14.42 -12.89
N SER A 338 21.79 14.78 -13.94
CA SER A 338 22.27 14.75 -15.33
C SER A 338 23.24 15.89 -15.66
N ARG A 339 23.37 16.89 -14.77
CA ARG A 339 24.11 18.14 -15.01
C ARG A 339 23.63 18.81 -16.30
N PHE A 340 22.32 18.80 -16.52
CA PHE A 340 21.68 19.36 -17.72
C PHE A 340 22.15 18.72 -19.05
N ARG A 341 22.62 17.47 -19.01
CA ARG A 341 23.00 16.69 -20.21
C ARG A 341 22.02 15.54 -20.37
N TYR A 342 21.04 15.76 -21.25
CA TYR A 342 19.96 14.82 -21.57
C TYR A 342 19.43 15.13 -22.97
N GLU A 343 18.64 14.21 -23.55
CA GLU A 343 17.98 14.43 -24.84
C GLU A 343 16.57 14.98 -24.65
N SER A 344 15.75 14.43 -23.74
CA SER A 344 14.42 14.99 -23.45
C SER A 344 13.87 14.66 -22.05
N ILE A 345 12.94 15.48 -21.58
CA ILE A 345 12.10 15.27 -20.40
C ILE A 345 10.63 15.38 -20.83
N THR A 346 9.81 14.40 -20.46
CA THR A 346 8.35 14.53 -20.50
C THR A 346 7.78 14.21 -19.13
N ALA A 347 6.99 15.12 -18.57
CA ALA A 347 6.45 14.99 -17.21
C ALA A 347 4.91 15.04 -17.23
N PHE A 348 4.27 14.04 -16.62
CA PHE A 348 2.82 13.91 -16.57
C PHE A 348 2.29 14.20 -15.16
N GLU A 349 1.32 15.10 -15.06
CA GLU A 349 0.64 15.43 -13.81
C GLU A 349 -0.83 15.81 -14.08
N PRO A 350 -1.82 15.00 -13.68
CA PRO A 350 -3.23 15.30 -13.91
C PRO A 350 -3.81 16.39 -13.00
N ASP A 351 -3.34 16.53 -11.75
CA ASP A 351 -3.81 17.53 -10.79
C ASP A 351 -3.42 18.93 -11.28
N GLY A 352 -4.41 19.81 -11.46
CA GLY A 352 -4.20 21.14 -12.04
C GLY A 352 -3.36 22.07 -11.17
N ILE A 353 -3.41 21.91 -9.85
CA ILE A 353 -2.66 22.73 -8.89
C ILE A 353 -1.18 22.33 -8.94
N ASN A 354 -0.91 21.02 -8.93
CA ASN A 354 0.45 20.49 -9.05
C ASN A 354 1.04 20.76 -10.43
N PHE A 355 0.25 20.55 -11.49
CA PHE A 355 0.64 20.79 -12.87
C PHE A 355 1.08 22.25 -13.11
N GLN A 356 0.35 23.24 -12.55
CA GLN A 356 0.74 24.66 -12.67
C GLN A 356 2.15 24.93 -12.09
N LYS A 357 2.50 24.28 -10.98
CA LYS A 357 3.83 24.41 -10.37
C LYS A 357 4.91 23.72 -11.21
N LEU A 358 4.58 22.56 -11.78
CA LEU A 358 5.44 21.82 -12.70
C LEU A 358 5.74 22.64 -13.98
N GLU A 359 4.74 23.26 -14.60
CA GLU A 359 4.93 24.19 -15.74
C GLU A 359 5.84 25.38 -15.38
N GLY A 360 5.77 25.84 -14.13
CA GLY A 360 6.67 26.87 -13.63
C GLY A 360 8.16 26.49 -13.71
N ILE A 361 8.50 25.19 -13.57
CA ILE A 361 9.88 24.71 -13.73
C ILE A 361 10.32 24.85 -15.19
N ALA A 362 9.50 24.39 -16.13
CA ALA A 362 9.80 24.46 -17.55
C ALA A 362 9.96 25.92 -18.02
N SER A 363 9.18 26.84 -17.44
CA SER A 363 9.22 28.27 -17.80
C SER A 363 10.38 29.04 -17.16
N ALA A 364 10.86 28.63 -15.98
CA ALA A 364 11.88 29.36 -15.21
C ALA A 364 13.31 29.07 -15.65
N ILE A 365 13.53 27.98 -16.38
CA ILE A 365 14.87 27.53 -16.77
C ILE A 365 15.19 28.08 -18.17
N PRO A 366 16.19 28.97 -18.33
CA PRO A 366 16.56 29.56 -19.61
C PRO A 366 17.41 28.60 -20.46
N LEU A 367 16.99 27.32 -20.53
CA LEU A 367 17.51 26.36 -21.49
C LEU A 367 16.75 26.54 -22.81
N PRO A 368 17.33 26.14 -23.95
CA PRO A 368 16.59 26.09 -25.19
C PRO A 368 15.28 25.31 -24.96
N PRO A 369 14.11 25.78 -25.44
CA PRO A 369 12.81 25.12 -25.26
C PRO A 369 12.71 23.74 -25.91
N HIS A 370 13.82 23.21 -26.44
CA HIS A 370 13.86 21.87 -26.98
C HIS A 370 14.02 20.89 -25.83
N ASN A 371 12.93 20.16 -25.65
CA ASN A 371 12.86 18.84 -25.06
C ASN A 371 12.55 18.81 -23.55
N PHE A 372 11.81 19.78 -23.01
CA PHE A 372 11.02 19.57 -21.79
C PHE A 372 9.53 19.84 -22.07
N LYS A 373 8.72 18.78 -22.05
CA LYS A 373 7.26 18.82 -22.24
C LYS A 373 6.55 18.45 -20.92
N THR A 374 5.56 19.24 -20.52
CA THR A 374 4.64 18.89 -19.42
C THR A 374 3.29 18.52 -20.01
N ILE A 375 2.63 17.49 -19.48
CA ILE A 375 1.36 16.98 -19.97
C ILE A 375 0.36 16.84 -18.81
N ARG A 376 -0.75 17.57 -18.88
CA ARG A 376 -1.83 17.48 -17.90
C ARG A 376 -2.81 16.35 -18.23
N LYS A 377 -2.34 15.12 -18.13
CA LYS A 377 -3.15 13.90 -18.33
C LYS A 377 -2.68 12.82 -17.35
N ALA A 378 -3.60 11.94 -16.97
CA ALA A 378 -3.26 10.70 -16.30
C ALA A 378 -2.71 9.68 -17.32
N ILE A 379 -1.79 8.82 -16.91
CA ILE A 379 -1.25 7.77 -17.77
C ILE A 379 -2.08 6.49 -17.58
N SER A 380 -2.47 5.83 -18.67
CA SER A 380 -3.21 4.56 -18.67
C SER A 380 -2.90 3.74 -19.93
N ASN A 381 -3.64 2.65 -20.15
CA ASN A 381 -3.63 1.81 -21.35
C ASN A 381 -4.70 2.20 -22.38
N GLU A 382 -5.53 3.20 -22.10
CA GLU A 382 -6.62 3.64 -22.97
C GLU A 382 -6.89 5.14 -22.85
N HIS A 383 -7.62 5.69 -23.84
CA HIS A 383 -8.12 7.06 -23.83
C HIS A 383 -9.54 7.09 -23.25
N THR A 384 -9.61 7.38 -21.95
CA THR A 384 -10.86 7.56 -21.21
C THR A 384 -10.81 8.78 -20.30
N THR A 385 -11.93 9.10 -19.66
CA THR A 385 -12.03 10.15 -18.64
C THR A 385 -12.30 9.50 -17.30
N LEU A 386 -11.43 9.76 -16.32
CA LEU A 386 -11.56 9.23 -14.96
C LEU A 386 -12.02 10.31 -13.99
N ARG A 387 -12.81 9.91 -12.99
CA ARG A 387 -13.08 10.75 -11.81
C ARG A 387 -11.80 10.82 -10.95
N PHE A 388 -11.49 12.01 -10.45
CA PHE A 388 -10.22 12.28 -9.78
C PHE A 388 -10.43 13.22 -8.61
N GLU A 389 -9.74 12.93 -7.50
CA GLU A 389 -9.71 13.74 -6.29
C GLU A 389 -8.53 14.72 -6.39
N GLU A 390 -8.82 15.99 -6.60
CA GLU A 390 -7.82 17.05 -6.77
C GLU A 390 -7.61 17.76 -5.43
N THR A 391 -6.49 17.46 -4.78
CA THR A 391 -6.15 18.04 -3.47
C THR A 391 -4.99 19.03 -3.54
N GLY A 392 -4.20 19.02 -4.63
CA GLY A 392 -2.92 19.73 -4.71
C GLY A 392 -1.85 19.20 -3.73
N THR A 393 -2.06 18.02 -3.16
CA THR A 393 -1.16 17.35 -2.22
C THR A 393 -0.74 15.98 -2.78
N VAL A 394 0.09 15.25 -2.02
CA VAL A 394 0.47 13.86 -2.33
C VAL A 394 -0.71 12.88 -2.25
N SER A 395 -1.90 13.34 -1.84
CA SER A 395 -3.11 12.52 -1.76
C SER A 395 -4.02 12.62 -2.98
N SER A 396 -3.61 13.33 -4.04
CA SER A 396 -4.39 13.44 -5.28
C SER A 396 -4.35 12.13 -6.08
N HIS A 397 -5.51 11.53 -6.37
CA HIS A 397 -5.59 10.21 -7.01
C HIS A 397 -6.92 10.01 -7.78
N VAL A 398 -6.97 8.95 -8.59
CA VAL A 398 -8.22 8.50 -9.24
C VAL A 398 -9.18 7.98 -8.18
N SER A 399 -10.38 8.57 -8.10
CA SER A 399 -11.39 8.21 -7.11
C SER A 399 -12.79 8.29 -7.73
N PRO A 400 -13.65 7.26 -7.60
CA PRO A 400 -15.03 7.32 -8.07
C PRO A 400 -15.83 8.51 -7.50
N GLY A 401 -15.51 8.91 -6.26
CA GLY A 401 -16.13 10.05 -5.58
C GLY A 401 -15.45 11.39 -5.85
N GLY A 402 -14.31 11.40 -6.56
CA GLY A 402 -13.49 12.59 -6.78
C GLY A 402 -14.26 13.71 -7.45
N GLY A 403 -13.97 14.96 -7.10
CA GLY A 403 -14.72 16.15 -7.52
C GLY A 403 -14.56 16.52 -9.01
N ILE A 404 -13.44 16.15 -9.64
CA ILE A 404 -13.10 16.56 -11.00
C ILE A 404 -13.01 15.38 -11.97
N SER A 405 -12.66 15.66 -13.21
CA SER A 405 -12.42 14.63 -14.23
C SER A 405 -11.15 14.94 -15.02
N VAL A 406 -10.36 13.91 -15.26
CA VAL A 406 -9.06 14.01 -15.93
C VAL A 406 -9.04 13.06 -17.12
N ALA A 407 -8.46 13.53 -18.23
CA ALA A 407 -8.25 12.68 -19.40
C ALA A 407 -7.05 11.76 -19.16
N THR A 408 -7.18 10.53 -19.64
CA THR A 408 -6.08 9.55 -19.67
C THR A 408 -5.41 9.52 -21.04
N THR A 409 -4.19 9.00 -21.11
CA THR A 409 -3.44 8.79 -22.36
C THR A 409 -2.51 7.59 -22.25
N CYS A 410 -2.16 7.01 -23.39
CA CYS A 410 -1.08 6.04 -23.50
C CYS A 410 0.27 6.74 -23.66
N LEU A 411 1.36 6.16 -23.15
CA LEU A 411 2.71 6.68 -23.35
C LEU A 411 3.16 6.54 -24.81
N ASP A 412 2.75 5.45 -25.47
CA ASP A 412 3.06 5.20 -26.89
C ASP A 412 2.53 6.31 -27.84
N ASP A 413 1.50 7.05 -27.42
CA ASP A 413 0.92 8.15 -28.22
C ASP A 413 1.60 9.51 -27.96
N GLU A 414 2.22 9.68 -26.79
CA GLU A 414 2.76 10.97 -26.34
C GLU A 414 4.29 11.07 -26.47
N LEU A 415 4.98 9.92 -26.61
CA LEU A 415 6.44 9.82 -26.64
C LEU A 415 6.93 9.10 -27.89
N GLU A 416 7.90 9.69 -28.59
CA GLU A 416 8.62 9.01 -29.69
C GLU A 416 9.84 8.23 -29.20
N LYS A 417 10.47 8.69 -28.13
CA LYS A 417 11.70 8.14 -27.55
C LYS A 417 11.59 8.01 -26.04
N LEU A 418 12.11 6.92 -25.50
CA LEU A 418 12.13 6.64 -24.07
C LEU A 418 13.34 5.78 -23.73
N THR A 419 14.19 6.28 -22.84
CA THR A 419 15.35 5.53 -22.32
C THR A 419 15.27 5.32 -20.81
N PHE A 420 14.55 6.21 -20.11
CA PHE A 420 14.31 6.08 -18.68
C PHE A 420 12.90 6.53 -18.32
N LEU A 421 12.14 5.63 -17.70
CA LEU A 421 10.78 5.86 -17.24
C LEU A 421 10.73 5.77 -15.71
N LYS A 422 10.23 6.82 -15.05
CA LYS A 422 9.81 6.77 -13.65
C LYS A 422 8.30 6.76 -13.58
N LEU A 423 7.73 5.89 -12.74
CA LEU A 423 6.29 5.81 -12.51
C LEU A 423 5.99 5.82 -11.01
N ASP A 424 5.15 6.76 -10.60
CA ASP A 424 4.51 6.84 -9.29
C ASP A 424 3.12 7.43 -9.52
N ILE A 425 2.15 6.59 -9.85
CA ILE A 425 0.85 7.02 -10.42
C ILE A 425 -0.33 6.34 -9.73
N GLU A 426 -0.21 6.13 -8.42
CA GLU A 426 -1.34 5.80 -7.53
C GLU A 426 -2.09 4.50 -7.92
N GLY A 427 -1.34 3.48 -8.37
CA GLY A 427 -1.87 2.16 -8.73
C GLY A 427 -2.20 1.95 -10.21
N PHE A 428 -1.88 2.91 -11.07
CA PHE A 428 -2.05 2.77 -12.52
C PHE A 428 -0.80 2.22 -13.22
N GLU A 429 0.25 1.84 -12.49
CA GLU A 429 1.56 1.46 -13.05
C GLU A 429 1.46 0.32 -14.07
N ALA A 430 0.76 -0.77 -13.74
CA ALA A 430 0.59 -1.89 -14.68
C ALA A 430 -0.15 -1.46 -15.96
N ARG A 431 -1.18 -0.60 -15.86
CA ARG A 431 -1.89 -0.05 -17.03
C ARG A 431 -1.00 0.89 -17.84
N ALA A 432 -0.21 1.73 -17.18
CA ALA A 432 0.73 2.61 -17.86
C ALA A 432 1.80 1.83 -18.64
N LEU A 433 2.29 0.71 -18.10
CA LEU A 433 3.19 -0.19 -18.82
C LEU A 433 2.52 -0.82 -20.04
N GLU A 434 1.26 -1.25 -19.93
CA GLU A 434 0.48 -1.72 -21.07
C GLU A 434 0.30 -0.63 -22.15
N GLY A 435 0.02 0.62 -21.74
CA GLY A 435 -0.05 1.78 -22.63
C GLY A 435 1.31 2.25 -23.18
N ALA A 436 2.42 1.64 -22.76
CA ALA A 436 3.78 1.91 -23.22
C ALA A 436 4.38 0.70 -23.95
N SER A 437 3.54 -0.23 -24.39
CA SER A 437 3.98 -1.55 -24.85
C SER A 437 4.88 -1.51 -26.08
N HIS A 438 4.68 -0.56 -27.00
CA HIS A 438 5.52 -0.39 -28.18
C HIS A 438 6.89 0.20 -27.81
N LEU A 439 6.92 1.24 -26.97
CA LEU A 439 8.15 1.85 -26.46
C LEU A 439 8.99 0.82 -25.68
N ILE A 440 8.37 0.06 -24.77
CA ILE A 440 9.07 -0.93 -23.95
C ILE A 440 9.68 -2.04 -24.82
N ARG A 441 8.92 -2.57 -25.78
CA ARG A 441 9.41 -3.63 -26.70
C ARG A 441 10.55 -3.16 -27.59
N SER A 442 10.40 -1.96 -28.17
CA SER A 442 11.31 -1.48 -29.22
C SER A 442 12.55 -0.75 -28.68
N GLN A 443 12.44 -0.08 -27.53
CA GLN A 443 13.50 0.79 -26.99
C GLN A 443 14.07 0.31 -25.67
N ARG A 444 13.38 -0.63 -25.01
CA ARG A 444 13.81 -1.29 -23.77
C ARG A 444 14.33 -0.29 -22.73
N PRO A 445 13.52 0.69 -22.29
CA PRO A 445 13.96 1.70 -21.33
C PRO A 445 14.28 1.06 -19.98
N ARG A 446 15.15 1.72 -19.22
CA ARG A 446 15.24 1.50 -17.77
C ARG A 446 13.97 2.04 -17.11
N MET A 447 13.54 1.42 -16.03
CA MET A 447 12.28 1.74 -15.36
C MET A 447 12.47 1.74 -13.84
N ALA A 448 12.06 2.81 -13.19
CA ALA A 448 11.96 2.89 -11.73
C ALA A 448 10.48 3.12 -11.36
N ILE A 449 9.85 2.11 -10.77
CA ILE A 449 8.39 2.00 -10.65
C ILE A 449 8.03 1.82 -9.18
N CYS A 450 7.15 2.66 -8.64
CA CYS A 450 6.57 2.45 -7.31
C CYS A 450 5.67 1.21 -7.31
N VAL A 451 5.83 0.36 -6.29
CA VAL A 451 5.15 -0.94 -6.18
C VAL A 451 4.46 -1.13 -4.82
N TYR A 452 3.94 -0.03 -4.26
CA TYR A 452 3.44 0.02 -2.89
C TYR A 452 1.96 0.43 -2.74
N HIS A 453 1.32 0.99 -3.77
CA HIS A 453 -0.03 1.55 -3.70
C HIS A 453 -1.08 0.49 -3.34
N TYR A 454 -0.88 -0.73 -3.81
CA TYR A 454 -1.66 -1.91 -3.45
C TYR A 454 -0.73 -3.08 -3.14
N ALA A 455 -1.24 -4.03 -2.35
CA ALA A 455 -0.46 -5.19 -1.92
C ALA A 455 0.12 -6.02 -3.10
N GLN A 456 -0.59 -6.01 -4.23
CA GLN A 456 -0.33 -6.84 -5.40
C GLN A 456 0.56 -6.16 -6.45
N ASP A 457 0.77 -4.84 -6.37
CA ASP A 457 1.42 -4.05 -7.42
C ASP A 457 2.72 -4.66 -7.91
N LEU A 458 3.61 -5.06 -6.99
CA LEU A 458 4.90 -5.65 -7.36
C LEU A 458 4.74 -6.85 -8.31
N LEU A 459 3.82 -7.76 -8.02
CA LEU A 459 3.63 -8.95 -8.85
C LEU A 459 2.92 -8.62 -10.15
N ASP A 460 1.91 -7.74 -10.12
CA ASP A 460 1.14 -7.35 -11.31
C ASP A 460 2.02 -6.58 -12.31
N ILE A 461 2.90 -5.71 -11.80
CA ILE A 461 3.88 -4.96 -12.59
C ILE A 461 4.93 -5.89 -13.19
N VAL A 462 5.45 -6.85 -12.42
CA VAL A 462 6.41 -7.84 -12.93
C VAL A 462 5.77 -8.72 -14.00
N GLU A 463 4.54 -9.20 -13.78
CA GLU A 463 3.80 -10.00 -14.77
C GLU A 463 3.53 -9.18 -16.04
N GLN A 464 3.20 -7.89 -15.89
CA GLN A 464 3.00 -7.01 -17.04
C GLN A 464 4.31 -6.82 -17.80
N LEU A 465 5.44 -6.60 -17.14
CA LEU A 465 6.74 -6.51 -17.80
C LEU A 465 7.11 -7.80 -18.52
N ASP A 466 6.85 -8.96 -17.93
CA ASP A 466 7.10 -10.27 -18.57
C ASP A 466 6.30 -10.47 -19.87
N LYS A 467 5.10 -9.89 -19.98
CA LYS A 467 4.30 -9.88 -21.24
C LYS A 467 4.87 -8.94 -22.30
N LEU A 468 5.63 -7.94 -21.88
CA LEU A 468 6.12 -6.88 -22.75
C LEU A 468 7.54 -7.14 -23.21
N VAL A 469 8.41 -7.65 -22.35
CA VAL A 469 9.84 -7.74 -22.63
C VAL A 469 10.54 -8.85 -21.83
N ASP A 470 11.33 -9.67 -22.52
CA ASP A 470 12.13 -10.72 -21.89
C ASP A 470 13.45 -10.16 -21.34
N GLY A 471 14.11 -10.91 -20.44
CA GLY A 471 15.51 -10.67 -20.06
C GLY A 471 15.77 -9.37 -19.32
N TYR A 472 14.76 -8.82 -18.64
CA TYR A 472 14.94 -7.71 -17.72
C TYR A 472 15.51 -8.19 -16.39
N HIS A 473 16.37 -7.34 -15.85
CA HIS A 473 17.01 -7.43 -14.56
C HIS A 473 16.23 -6.63 -13.53
N PHE A 474 16.02 -7.19 -12.33
CA PHE A 474 15.20 -6.58 -11.30
C PHE A 474 15.98 -6.32 -10.02
N ARG A 475 15.86 -5.11 -9.49
CA ARG A 475 16.29 -4.75 -8.14
C ARG A 475 15.14 -4.09 -7.39
N LEU A 476 15.13 -4.19 -6.07
CA LEU A 476 14.06 -3.67 -5.21
C LEU A 476 14.67 -2.87 -4.06
N ARG A 477 14.17 -1.65 -3.81
CA ARG A 477 14.67 -0.79 -2.73
C ARG A 477 13.51 -0.13 -2.00
N GLN A 478 13.66 -0.02 -0.68
CA GLN A 478 12.75 0.68 0.21
C GLN A 478 13.32 2.08 0.47
N HIS A 479 12.66 3.15 0.03
CA HIS A 479 13.14 4.54 0.22
C HIS A 479 12.44 5.28 1.35
N SER A 480 11.39 4.67 1.93
CA SER A 480 10.71 5.15 3.13
C SER A 480 11.11 4.32 4.37
N PRO A 481 11.46 4.96 5.50
CA PRO A 481 11.99 4.27 6.67
C PRO A 481 10.97 3.44 7.48
N GLY A 482 9.68 3.82 7.52
CA GLY A 482 8.80 3.35 8.60
C GLY A 482 7.33 3.13 8.26
N HIS A 483 6.96 3.09 6.98
CA HIS A 483 5.58 2.82 6.55
C HIS A 483 5.57 2.22 5.13
N TYR A 484 4.38 1.87 4.62
CA TYR A 484 4.18 1.18 3.34
C TYR A 484 4.72 1.93 2.11
N TYR A 485 5.05 3.21 2.19
CA TYR A 485 5.45 4.06 1.05
C TYR A 485 6.80 3.69 0.44
N ASP A 486 7.05 4.20 -0.78
CA ASP A 486 8.34 4.26 -1.47
C ASP A 486 9.10 2.93 -1.62
N LEU A 487 8.38 1.81 -1.75
CA LEU A 487 8.96 0.57 -2.29
C LEU A 487 9.04 0.71 -3.82
N VAL A 488 10.27 0.69 -4.36
CA VAL A 488 10.52 0.96 -5.78
C VAL A 488 11.20 -0.25 -6.44
N LEU A 489 10.59 -0.72 -7.53
CA LEU A 489 11.14 -1.72 -8.44
C LEU A 489 11.99 -1.02 -9.52
N TYR A 490 13.24 -1.46 -9.64
CA TYR A 490 14.19 -1.03 -10.67
C TYR A 490 14.29 -2.14 -11.70
N ALA A 491 13.77 -1.91 -12.90
CA ALA A 491 13.77 -2.85 -14.00
C ALA A 491 14.68 -2.34 -15.12
N SER A 492 15.60 -3.17 -15.62
CA SER A 492 16.62 -2.77 -16.60
C SER A 492 16.88 -3.86 -17.64
N PRO A 493 17.12 -3.52 -18.92
CA PRO A 493 17.53 -4.50 -19.93
C PRO A 493 18.98 -4.98 -19.77
N VAL A 494 19.76 -4.34 -18.89
CA VAL A 494 21.16 -4.67 -18.58
C VAL A 494 21.34 -4.76 -17.07
N ALA A 495 22.17 -5.69 -16.61
CA ALA A 495 22.45 -5.88 -15.19
C ALA A 495 23.12 -4.64 -14.56
N GLY A 496 22.82 -4.38 -13.30
CA GLY A 496 23.46 -3.34 -12.49
C GLY A 496 22.87 -1.93 -12.64
N ALA A 497 23.68 -0.93 -12.30
CA ALA A 497 23.27 0.47 -12.15
C ALA A 497 23.54 1.36 -13.36
N ALA A 498 24.47 0.95 -14.24
CA ALA A 498 24.97 1.77 -15.33
C ALA A 498 23.89 2.07 -16.39
N PRO A 499 23.97 3.19 -17.10
CA PRO A 499 23.14 3.42 -18.27
C PRO A 499 23.44 2.40 -19.38
N PRO A 500 22.43 1.98 -20.15
CA PRO A 500 22.66 1.16 -21.33
C PRO A 500 23.41 1.98 -22.41
N PRO A 501 24.10 1.33 -23.36
CA PRO A 501 24.95 2.02 -24.34
C PRO A 501 24.26 3.07 -25.21
N TRP A 502 22.94 2.98 -25.40
CA TRP A 502 22.17 3.97 -26.16
C TRP A 502 21.78 5.21 -25.35
N ALA A 503 22.00 5.19 -24.04
CA ALA A 503 21.78 6.33 -23.14
C ALA A 503 23.09 6.97 -22.65
N GLU A 504 24.25 6.32 -22.84
CA GLU A 504 25.58 6.84 -22.47
C GLU A 504 25.86 8.26 -22.97
#